data_AF-A0A920R7S9-F1
#
_entry.id   AF-A0A920R7S9-F1
#
_cell.length_a   1.000
_cell.length_b   1.000
_cell.length_c   1.000
_cell.angle_alpha   90.00
_cell.angle_beta   90.00
_cell.angle_gamma   90.00
#
_symmetry.space_group_name_H-M   'P 1'
#
loop_
_entity.id
_entity.type
_entity.pdbx_description
1 polymer ?
#
loop_
_entity_poly.entity_id
_entity_poly.type
_entity_poly.pdbx_seq_one_letter_code
_entity_poly.pdbx_strand_id
1 'polypeptide(L)'
;MDLEEVQEFAVKVARDAGDLICQYRDKADLLHFFKQGTELVTDADLAADQFISGKISERFPEHLIVSEESAPDTSAIQDIKGPFWIS
;
A
#
# COMPACT_ATOMS: atom_id res chain seq x y z
N MET A 1 17.06 -14.24 -0.40
CA MET A 1 16.01 -13.53 0.36
C MET A 1 15.58 -14.46 1.47
N ASP A 2 15.63 -13.98 2.71
CA ASP A 2 15.11 -14.72 3.85
C ASP A 2 13.61 -14.45 3.96
N LEU A 3 12.80 -15.51 3.96
CA LEU A 3 11.35 -15.38 4.03
C LEU A 3 10.88 -14.96 5.43
N GLU A 4 11.65 -15.28 6.48
CA GLU A 4 11.35 -14.86 7.84
C GLU A 4 11.51 -13.34 7.97
N GLU A 5 12.61 -12.79 7.44
CA GLU A 5 12.84 -11.34 7.39
C GLU A 5 11.75 -10.60 6.58
N VAL A 6 11.35 -11.17 5.43
CA VAL A 6 10.29 -10.59 4.58
C VAL A 6 8.95 -10.60 5.32
N GLN A 7 8.63 -11.68 6.04
CA GLN A 7 7.42 -11.78 6.84
C GLN A 7 7.41 -10.76 7.98
N GLU A 8 8.51 -10.65 8.74
CA GLU A 8 8.63 -9.68 9.83
C GLU A 8 8.47 -8.24 9.31
N PHE A 9 9.10 -7.94 8.18
CA PHE A 9 8.94 -6.65 7.50
C PHE A 9 7.48 -6.41 7.09
N ALA A 10 6.84 -7.38 6.44
CA ALA A 10 5.45 -7.26 6.00
C ALA A 10 4.49 -7.01 7.16
N VAL A 11 4.64 -7.75 8.27
CA VAL A 11 3.83 -7.57 9.49
C VAL A 11 4.03 -6.18 10.09
N LYS A 12 5.28 -5.69 10.11
CA LYS A 12 5.58 -4.36 10.63
C LYS A 12 4.93 -3.27 9.77
N VAL A 13 5.14 -3.31 8.46
CA VAL A 13 4.58 -2.32 7.53
C VAL A 13 3.05 -2.32 7.58
N ALA A 14 2.41 -3.49 7.65
CA ALA A 14 0.96 -3.60 7.76
C ALA A 14 0.42 -2.97 9.07
N ARG A 15 1.13 -3.13 10.20
CA ARG A 15 0.76 -2.49 11.46
C ARG A 15 0.91 -0.98 11.41
N ASP A 16 2.05 -0.50 10.91
CA ASP A 16 2.33 0.93 10.78
C ASP A 16 1.31 1.62 9.85
N ALA A 17 0.91 0.96 8.76
CA ALA A 17 -0.16 1.45 7.87
C ALA A 17 -1.52 1.46 8.55
N GLY A 18 -1.86 0.43 9.35
CA GLY A 18 -3.09 0.40 10.14
C GLY A 18 -3.17 1.53 11.16
N ASP A 19 -2.04 1.84 11.83
CA ASP A 19 -1.95 2.98 12.74
C ASP A 19 -2.13 4.31 12.00
N LEU A 20 -1.56 4.45 10.80
CA LEU A 20 -1.76 5.62 9.95
C LEU A 20 -3.24 5.80 9.59
N ILE A 21 -3.92 4.74 9.14
CA ILE A 21 -5.35 4.78 8.82
C ILE A 21 -6.17 5.21 10.05
N CYS A 22 -5.86 4.67 11.23
CA CYS A 22 -6.53 5.08 12.47
C CYS A 22 -6.31 6.56 12.78
N GLN A 23 -5.09 7.08 12.61
CA GLN A 23 -4.80 8.51 12.79
C GLN A 23 -5.56 9.39 11.80
N TYR A 24 -5.67 8.96 10.54
CA TYR A 24 -6.46 9.68 9.55
C TYR A 24 -7.94 9.69 9.94
N ARG A 25 -8.50 8.54 10.35
CA ARG A 25 -9.90 8.44 10.82
C ARG A 25 -10.15 9.33 12.04
N ASP A 26 -9.26 9.31 13.02
CA ASP A 26 -9.41 10.09 14.26
C ASP A 26 -9.28 11.60 14.00
N LYS A 27 -8.53 12.01 12.97
CA LYS A 27 -8.48 13.40 12.48
C LYS A 27 -9.63 13.75 11.53
N ALA A 28 -10.27 12.76 10.92
CA ALA A 28 -11.28 12.90 9.88
C ALA A 28 -12.73 12.95 10.38
N ASP A 29 -12.96 13.19 11.68
CA ASP A 29 -14.25 13.71 12.20
C ASP A 29 -14.70 15.03 11.51
N LEU A 30 -13.91 15.53 10.53
CA LEU A 30 -14.06 16.79 9.81
C LEU A 30 -13.95 16.72 8.28
N LEU A 31 -13.71 15.57 7.64
CA LEU A 31 -13.55 15.51 6.17
C LEU A 31 -14.64 14.65 5.50
N HIS A 32 -15.68 15.35 5.05
CA HIS A 32 -16.71 14.82 4.16
C HIS A 32 -16.11 14.43 2.80
N PHE A 33 -16.21 13.14 2.49
CA PHE A 33 -15.88 12.55 1.20
C PHE A 33 -16.83 12.99 0.12
N PHE A 34 -16.31 13.57 -0.97
CA PHE A 34 -16.92 13.43 -2.29
C PHE A 34 -15.87 13.68 -3.37
N LYS A 35 -15.48 12.66 -4.14
CA LYS A 35 -15.16 12.85 -5.55
C LYS A 35 -15.69 11.69 -6.41
N GLN A 36 -16.77 12.01 -7.11
CA GLN A 36 -17.12 11.54 -8.45
C GLN A 36 -17.07 10.01 -8.70
N GLY A 37 -18.10 9.32 -8.23
CA GLY A 37 -18.94 8.61 -9.18
C GLY A 37 -19.05 7.09 -9.07
N THR A 38 -18.14 6.35 -8.44
CA THR A 38 -18.39 4.89 -8.22
C THR A 38 -17.61 4.26 -7.06
N GLU A 39 -16.42 4.75 -6.71
CA GLU A 39 -15.57 4.08 -5.69
C GLU A 39 -15.21 5.05 -4.56
N LEU A 40 -15.40 4.62 -3.31
CA LEU A 40 -15.17 5.42 -2.11
C LEU A 40 -13.72 5.25 -1.65
N VAL A 41 -12.78 5.83 -2.37
CA VAL A 41 -11.38 5.91 -1.92
C VAL A 41 -11.23 7.08 -0.95
N THR A 42 -10.68 6.85 0.24
CA THR A 42 -10.47 7.87 1.26
C THR A 42 -9.03 8.41 1.25
N ASP A 43 -8.81 9.60 1.81
CA ASP A 43 -7.45 10.12 2.04
C ASP A 43 -6.59 9.16 2.90
N ALA A 44 -7.23 8.34 3.74
CA ALA A 44 -6.57 7.31 4.53
C ALA A 44 -6.08 6.14 3.67
N ASP A 45 -6.89 5.70 2.70
CA ASP A 45 -6.54 4.62 1.77
C ASP A 45 -5.35 5.03 0.90
N LEU A 46 -5.40 6.24 0.32
CA LEU A 46 -4.30 6.78 -0.49
C LEU A 46 -3.01 6.94 0.32
N ALA A 47 -3.11 7.41 1.57
CA ALA A 47 -1.95 7.58 2.44
C ALA A 47 -1.33 6.24 2.86
N ALA A 48 -2.17 5.23 3.16
CA ALA A 48 -1.72 3.89 3.51
C ALA A 48 -1.02 3.22 2.32
N ASP A 49 -1.61 3.30 1.13
CA ASP A 49 -1.05 2.73 -0.09
C ASP A 49 0.32 3.34 -0.44
N GLN A 50 0.43 4.67 -0.43
CA GLN A 50 1.70 5.37 -0.64
C GLN A 50 2.76 4.99 0.41
N PHE A 51 2.34 4.83 1.67
CA PHE A 51 3.23 4.43 2.75
C PHE A 51 3.78 3.01 2.54
N ILE A 52 2.90 2.05 2.22
CA ILE A 52 3.28 0.64 2.00
C ILE A 52 4.21 0.54 0.79
N SER A 53 3.81 1.12 -0.35
CA SER A 53 4.59 1.08 -1.59
C SER A 53 5.95 1.76 -1.44
N GLY A 54 6.00 2.88 -0.71
CA GLY A 54 7.25 3.56 -0.37
C GLY A 54 8.18 2.70 0.47
N LYS A 55 7.66 2.07 1.53
CA LYS A 55 8.46 1.19 2.42
C LYS A 55 9.02 -0.03 1.68
N ILE A 56 8.21 -0.67 0.84
CA ILE A 56 8.65 -1.80 0.03
C ILE A 56 9.74 -1.37 -0.94
N SER A 57 9.56 -0.24 -1.64
CA SER A 57 10.55 0.28 -2.60
C SER A 57 11.87 0.67 -1.92
N GLU A 58 11.81 1.25 -0.72
CA GLU A 58 13.00 1.58 0.08
C GLU A 58 13.79 0.33 0.49
N ARG A 59 13.08 -0.71 0.95
CA ARG A 59 13.71 -1.94 1.50
C ARG A 59 14.12 -2.93 0.42
N PHE A 60 13.36 -2.97 -0.68
CA PHE A 60 13.47 -3.94 -1.76
C PHE A 60 13.31 -3.25 -3.13
N PRO A 61 14.30 -2.45 -3.56
CA PRO A 61 14.20 -1.63 -4.78
C PRO A 61 14.06 -2.44 -6.08
N GLU A 62 14.36 -3.74 -6.05
CA GLU A 62 14.23 -4.64 -7.21
C GLU A 62 12.91 -5.44 -7.21
N HIS A 63 12.07 -5.32 -6.17
CA HIS A 63 10.78 -6.02 -6.11
C HIS A 63 9.71 -5.26 -6.87
N LEU A 64 8.82 -6.00 -7.54
CA LEU A 64 7.67 -5.41 -8.21
C LEU A 64 6.54 -5.18 -7.20
N ILE A 65 5.80 -4.08 -7.36
CA ILE A 65 4.64 -3.73 -6.54
C ILE A 65 3.44 -3.61 -7.47
N VAL A 66 2.35 -4.27 -7.08
CA VAL A 66 1.03 -4.16 -7.70
C VAL A 66 0.11 -3.58 -6.66
N SER A 67 -0.40 -2.37 -6.92
CA SER A 67 -1.27 -1.63 -6.00
C SER A 67 -2.54 -1.21 -6.73
N GLU A 68 -3.69 -1.35 -6.07
CA GLU A 68 -4.99 -0.91 -6.57
C GLU A 68 -5.01 0.59 -6.91
N GLU A 69 -4.28 1.41 -6.15
CA GLU A 69 -4.35 2.88 -6.21
C GLU A 69 -3.13 3.54 -6.86
N SER A 70 -1.90 3.08 -6.55
CA SER A 70 -0.67 3.75 -7.03
C SER A 70 0.05 3.03 -8.16
N ALA A 71 -0.25 1.75 -8.42
CA ALA A 71 0.36 0.98 -9.50
C ALA A 71 -0.61 -0.07 -10.10
N PRO A 72 -1.71 0.37 -10.73
CA PRO A 72 -2.74 -0.53 -11.28
C PRO A 72 -2.30 -1.25 -12.57
N ASP A 73 -1.09 -0.99 -13.05
CA ASP A 73 -0.58 -1.58 -14.29
C ASP A 73 -0.21 -3.06 -14.10
N THR A 74 -1.24 -3.89 -14.26
CA THR A 74 -1.14 -5.35 -14.26
C THR A 74 -0.40 -5.91 -15.48
N SER A 75 -0.01 -5.11 -16.48
CA SER A 75 0.75 -5.61 -17.64
C SER A 75 2.10 -6.19 -17.22
N ALA A 76 2.68 -5.68 -16.14
CA ALA A 76 3.89 -6.21 -15.51
C ALA A 76 3.70 -7.62 -14.91
N ILE A 77 2.46 -8.07 -14.70
CA ILE A 77 2.14 -9.36 -14.07
C ILE A 77 2.29 -10.54 -15.05
N GLN A 78 2.17 -10.30 -16.36
CA GLN A 78 2.15 -11.38 -17.36
C GLN A 78 3.50 -12.12 -17.49
N ASP A 79 4.62 -11.49 -17.08
CA ASP A 79 5.98 -12.03 -17.19
C ASP A 79 6.80 -11.89 -15.88
N ILE A 80 6.16 -11.91 -14.71
CA ILE A 80 6.90 -11.80 -13.43
C ILE A 80 7.84 -13.00 -13.26
N LYS A 81 9.15 -12.71 -13.21
CA LYS A 81 10.20 -13.70 -12.92
C LYS A 81 10.85 -13.54 -11.54
N GLY A 82 10.41 -12.55 -10.77
CA GLY A 82 10.99 -12.17 -9.49
C GLY A 82 9.95 -11.96 -8.38
N PRO A 83 10.39 -11.63 -7.17
CA PRO A 83 9.51 -11.33 -6.05
C PRO A 83 8.60 -10.14 -6.35
N PHE A 84 7.33 -10.25 -5.98
CA PHE A 84 6.35 -9.18 -6.15
C PHE A 84 5.43 -9.07 -4.94
N TRP A 85 4.87 -7.89 -4.76
CA TRP A 85 3.97 -7.52 -3.66
C TRP A 85 2.61 -7.14 -4.23
N ILE A 86 1.56 -7.53 -3.53
CA ILE A 86 0.20 -7.07 -3.78
C ILE A 86 -0.22 -6.30 -2.53
N SER A 87 -0.66 -5.06 -2.71
CA SER A 87 -1.18 -4.19 -1.64
C SER A 87 -2.54 -3.63 -2.02
#